data_AF-A0A1W1C5Q1-F1
#
_entry.id   AF-A0A1W1C5Q1-F1
#
_cell.length_a   1.000
_cell.length_b   1.000
_cell.length_c   1.000
_cell.angle_alpha   90.00
_cell.angle_beta   90.00
_cell.angle_gamma   90.00
#
_symmetry.space_group_name_H-M   'P 1'
#
loop_
_entity.id
_entity.type
_entity.pdbx_description
1 polymer ?
#
loop_
_entity_poly.entity_id
_entity_poly.type
_entity_poly.pdbx_seq_one_letter_code
_entity_poly.pdbx_strand_id
1 'polypeptide(L)'
;MSLENIIEYENMKSWYINDIKNTKVLAIYELNDNFEIHYEKDGVKKLLSIYHWCHFGPMHDGCWFEFSSIELQSVYVNPNKKISQKLKDIDTIEDILLYEGTDHDSNYTDLEIVYKNKNEQTKSYLLKSEHDEEEVHRLDVHQNKKSKLKKVELGTASFPKELYSTKIYKDTLAFALKAHKEQKTPEGLPYSFHIVSVANEIINSLSMNPISYDEANVAIACALLHDVNEDTDEEVSKYTIEFPTNNVDVVASGVSALTKDTMLPSKQEQMKDSLKRLKQMPKCVQMVKLADRITNLAPAPAFWNKNKRKAYVDEAKFILRELGSSNEYLAKKLQNKIESYEVDFVRASMGFKIVDNYLVFFVEEKYLILDKNHKNYLKTFKALNRLNEYVKKEYDLELFTHWQNEEKVGEYTNRVDISYIMKKLNTKGLLDLNKQIDEKIERYFTTLLEGEDVIL
;
A
#
# COMPACT_ATOMS: atom_id res chain seq x y z
N MET A 1 29.41 -1.20 -9.07
CA MET A 1 28.17 -0.94 -9.84
C MET A 1 28.50 -1.02 -11.33
N SER A 2 27.59 -1.48 -12.19
CA SER A 2 27.76 -1.35 -13.65
C SER A 2 27.78 0.13 -14.05
N LEU A 3 28.44 0.47 -15.17
CA LEU A 3 28.51 1.83 -15.70
C LEU A 3 27.11 2.46 -15.90
N GLU A 4 26.13 1.66 -16.29
CA GLU A 4 24.73 2.10 -16.44
C GLU A 4 24.11 2.54 -15.10
N ASN A 5 24.34 1.80 -14.01
CA ASN A 5 23.83 2.15 -12.69
C ASN A 5 24.45 3.45 -12.15
N ILE A 6 25.72 3.72 -12.49
CA ILE A 6 26.40 4.97 -12.10
C ILE A 6 25.76 6.16 -12.83
N ILE A 7 25.53 6.04 -14.14
CA ILE A 7 24.92 7.10 -14.96
C ILE A 7 23.48 7.40 -14.51
N GLU A 8 22.68 6.37 -14.19
CA GLU A 8 21.30 6.57 -13.72
C GLU A 8 21.26 7.28 -12.36
N TYR A 9 22.14 6.90 -11.44
CA TYR A 9 22.24 7.51 -10.12
C TYR A 9 22.66 8.99 -10.19
N GLU A 10 23.60 9.35 -11.07
CA GLU A 10 24.00 10.75 -11.27
C GLU A 10 22.91 11.61 -11.92
N ASN A 11 22.13 11.05 -12.84
CA ASN A 11 20.98 11.74 -13.43
C ASN A 11 19.91 12.03 -12.38
N MET A 12 19.66 11.09 -11.46
CA MET A 12 18.71 11.26 -10.37
C MET A 12 19.14 12.40 -9.41
N LYS A 13 20.43 12.42 -9.01
CA LYS A 13 21.01 13.51 -8.20
C LYS A 13 20.84 14.88 -8.87
N SER A 14 21.11 14.94 -10.17
CA SER A 14 20.99 16.17 -10.95
C SER A 14 19.56 16.72 -10.94
N TRP A 15 18.54 15.85 -11.00
CA TRP A 15 17.13 16.28 -10.95
C TRP A 15 16.77 16.94 -9.61
N TYR A 16 17.07 16.31 -8.47
CA TYR A 16 16.73 16.87 -7.15
C TYR A 16 17.39 18.24 -6.93
N ILE A 17 18.67 18.33 -7.29
CA ILE A 17 19.45 19.56 -7.18
C ILE A 17 18.89 20.65 -8.09
N ASN A 18 18.52 20.30 -9.32
CA ASN A 18 17.91 21.23 -10.26
C ASN A 18 16.50 21.68 -9.82
N ASP A 19 15.72 20.81 -9.18
CA ASP A 19 14.36 21.14 -8.76
C ASP A 19 14.35 22.17 -7.61
N ILE A 20 15.26 22.09 -6.65
CA ILE A 20 15.29 23.03 -5.53
C ILE A 20 15.95 24.39 -5.85
N LYS A 21 16.58 24.55 -7.03
CA LYS A 21 17.24 25.82 -7.39
C LYS A 21 16.25 26.99 -7.42
N ASN A 22 16.70 28.11 -6.89
CA ASN A 22 15.95 29.36 -6.80
C ASN A 22 14.61 29.23 -6.05
N THR A 23 14.56 28.38 -5.02
CA THR A 23 13.33 28.16 -4.23
C THR A 23 13.43 28.76 -2.84
N LYS A 24 12.29 29.24 -2.35
CA LYS A 24 12.16 29.74 -0.98
C LYS A 24 12.11 28.57 -0.01
N VAL A 25 12.94 28.64 1.04
CA VAL A 25 12.95 27.64 2.10
C VAL A 25 11.89 28.00 3.14
N LEU A 26 11.09 27.00 3.49
CA LEU A 26 10.06 27.09 4.52
C LEU A 26 10.62 26.70 5.89
N ALA A 27 11.38 25.62 5.93
CA ALA A 27 12.04 25.10 7.13
C ALA A 27 13.17 24.14 6.75
N ILE A 28 14.17 24.00 7.63
CA ILE A 28 15.20 22.97 7.53
C ILE A 28 15.22 22.20 8.84
N TYR A 29 15.08 20.88 8.76
CA TYR A 29 15.18 19.98 9.90
C TYR A 29 16.47 19.19 9.86
N GLU A 30 16.97 18.82 11.03
CA GLU A 30 18.20 18.05 11.21
C GLU A 30 17.88 16.72 11.91
N LEU A 31 18.45 15.63 11.37
CA LEU A 31 18.39 14.29 11.93
C LEU A 31 19.79 13.68 11.87
N ASN A 32 20.57 13.87 12.94
CA ASN A 32 22.00 13.56 12.99
C ASN A 32 22.77 14.28 11.86
N ASP A 33 23.35 13.54 10.93
CA ASP A 33 24.09 14.08 9.77
C ASP A 33 23.21 14.24 8.52
N ASN A 34 21.90 14.03 8.65
CA ASN A 34 20.93 14.19 7.56
C ASN A 34 20.15 15.49 7.71
N PHE A 35 19.74 16.06 6.58
CA PHE A 35 18.95 17.28 6.54
C PHE A 35 17.69 17.09 5.73
N GLU A 36 16.63 17.77 6.14
CA GLU A 36 15.36 17.82 5.43
C GLU A 36 14.99 19.27 5.15
N ILE A 37 14.98 19.65 3.88
CA ILE A 37 14.68 20.99 3.42
C ILE A 37 13.26 21.02 2.90
N HIS A 38 12.38 21.73 3.61
CA HIS A 38 11.04 22.03 3.15
C HIS A 38 11.07 23.32 2.34
N TYR A 39 10.56 23.29 1.12
CA TYR A 39 10.57 24.43 0.21
C TYR A 39 9.25 24.53 -0.56
N GLU A 40 9.00 25.68 -1.18
CA GLU A 40 7.85 25.89 -2.05
C GLU A 40 8.30 26.24 -3.47
N LYS A 41 7.74 25.54 -4.45
CA LYS A 41 7.98 25.77 -5.87
C LYS A 41 6.68 25.61 -6.65
N ASP A 42 6.37 26.60 -7.48
CA ASP A 42 5.15 26.61 -8.31
C ASP A 42 3.85 26.39 -7.51
N GLY A 43 3.80 26.93 -6.28
CA GLY A 43 2.66 26.79 -5.35
C GLY A 43 2.54 25.40 -4.70
N VAL A 44 3.50 24.51 -4.95
CA VAL A 44 3.57 23.16 -4.39
C VAL A 44 4.65 23.14 -3.30
N LYS A 45 4.28 22.67 -2.11
CA LYS A 45 5.23 22.45 -1.03
C LYS A 45 5.93 21.12 -1.27
N LYS A 46 7.24 21.09 -1.11
CA LYS A 46 8.07 19.89 -1.34
C LYS A 46 9.04 19.72 -0.18
N LEU A 47 9.50 18.49 -0.03
CA LEU A 47 10.59 18.09 0.84
C LEU A 47 11.74 17.59 -0.03
N LEU A 48 12.95 18.06 0.24
CA LEU A 48 14.20 17.45 -0.21
C LEU A 48 14.93 16.92 1.03
N SER A 49 15.13 15.62 1.08
CA SER A 49 15.98 14.98 2.08
C SER A 49 17.38 14.80 1.52
N ILE A 50 18.39 15.13 2.34
CA ILE A 50 19.81 15.02 2.05
C ILE A 50 20.37 14.05 3.09
N TYR A 51 20.81 12.89 2.64
CA TYR A 51 21.37 11.85 3.50
C TYR A 51 22.89 11.82 3.34
N HIS A 52 23.60 11.90 4.45
CA HIS A 52 25.04 11.70 4.48
C HIS A 52 25.32 10.25 4.88
N TRP A 53 25.95 9.50 3.98
CA TRP A 53 26.31 8.11 4.20
C TRP A 53 27.81 7.98 4.29
N CYS A 54 28.26 7.12 5.20
CA CYS A 54 29.64 6.73 5.32
C CYS A 54 29.70 5.20 5.43
N HIS A 55 30.48 4.56 4.58
CA HIS A 55 30.71 3.13 4.63
C HIS A 55 32.21 2.87 4.69
N PHE A 56 32.61 2.00 5.61
CA PHE A 56 33.99 1.60 5.78
C PHE A 56 34.04 0.08 5.91
N GLY A 57 34.60 -0.58 4.91
CA GLY A 57 34.61 -2.01 4.79
C GLY A 57 35.62 -2.50 3.73
N PRO A 58 35.97 -3.79 3.76
CA PRO A 58 37.07 -4.34 2.97
C PRO A 58 36.93 -4.24 1.45
N MET A 59 35.79 -3.77 0.94
CA MET A 59 35.53 -3.63 -0.50
C MET A 59 35.30 -2.18 -0.95
N HIS A 60 34.87 -1.28 -0.07
CA HIS A 60 34.58 0.12 -0.38
C HIS A 60 34.65 0.97 0.89
N ASP A 61 35.48 2.01 0.85
CA ASP A 61 35.58 3.03 1.90
C ASP A 61 35.17 4.39 1.32
N GLY A 62 34.47 5.20 2.10
CA GLY A 62 34.11 6.55 1.67
C GLY A 62 32.84 7.11 2.30
N CYS A 63 32.61 8.40 2.04
CA CYS A 63 31.40 9.10 2.43
C CYS A 63 30.77 9.83 1.24
N TRP A 64 29.44 9.75 1.10
CA TRP A 64 28.71 10.35 0.00
C TRP A 64 27.36 10.92 0.42
N PHE A 65 26.80 11.79 -0.41
CA PHE A 65 25.44 12.29 -0.27
C PHE A 65 24.44 11.55 -1.16
N GLU A 66 23.28 11.24 -0.60
CA GLU A 66 22.08 10.80 -1.31
C GLU A 66 20.95 11.82 -1.15
N PHE A 67 20.07 11.85 -2.13
CA PHE A 67 18.96 12.79 -2.19
C PHE A 67 17.66 12.05 -2.44
N SER A 68 16.59 12.48 -1.78
CA SER A 68 15.23 12.08 -2.12
C SER A 68 14.28 13.27 -2.04
N SER A 69 13.20 13.28 -2.81
CA SER A 69 12.21 14.35 -2.78
C SER A 69 10.75 13.90 -2.90
N ILE A 70 9.89 14.49 -2.07
CA ILE A 70 8.46 14.17 -1.95
C ILE A 70 7.62 15.46 -1.99
N GLU A 71 6.46 15.45 -2.67
CA GLU A 71 5.45 16.51 -2.58
C GLU A 71 4.71 16.46 -1.24
N LEU A 72 4.52 17.62 -0.63
CA LEU A 72 3.84 17.79 0.64
C LEU A 72 2.49 18.51 0.47
N GLN A 73 1.41 17.95 1.02
CA GLN A 73 0.11 18.66 1.09
C GLN A 73 0.10 19.75 2.17
N SER A 74 0.78 19.50 3.28
CA SER A 74 1.03 20.44 4.38
C SER A 74 2.48 20.28 4.81
N VAL A 75 3.02 21.22 5.59
CA VAL A 75 4.34 21.02 6.22
C VAL A 75 4.20 19.84 7.20
N TYR A 76 4.45 18.62 6.72
CA TYR A 76 4.47 17.42 7.54
C TYR A 76 5.71 17.53 8.43
N VAL A 77 5.50 17.86 9.70
CA VAL A 77 6.57 17.92 10.68
C VAL A 77 6.44 16.67 11.53
N ASN A 78 7.35 15.71 11.36
CA ASN A 78 7.52 14.69 12.38
C ASN A 78 7.88 15.44 13.69
N PRO A 79 7.08 15.34 14.77
CA PRO A 79 7.24 16.15 15.97
C PRO A 79 8.59 15.93 16.68
N ASN A 80 9.30 14.86 16.36
CA ASN A 80 10.64 14.57 16.88
C ASN A 80 11.76 15.30 16.11
N LYS A 81 11.47 15.91 14.95
CA LYS A 81 12.47 16.60 14.13
C LYS A 81 12.76 17.99 14.69
N LYS A 82 14.05 18.34 14.79
CA LYS A 82 14.51 19.64 15.31
C LYS A 82 14.87 20.56 14.15
N ILE A 83 14.52 21.85 14.27
CA ILE A 83 14.95 22.87 13.30
C ILE A 83 16.47 22.97 13.33
N SER A 84 17.10 22.86 12.15
CA SER A 84 18.55 22.88 12.04
C SER A 84 19.10 24.23 12.49
N GLN A 85 20.06 24.18 13.42
CA GLN A 85 20.84 25.36 13.81
C GLN A 85 22.05 25.57 12.90
N LYS A 86 22.55 24.51 12.26
CA LYS A 86 23.69 24.52 11.35
C LYS A 86 23.39 25.31 10.06
N LEU A 87 22.16 25.20 9.56
CA LEU A 87 21.73 25.80 8.27
C LEU A 87 20.69 26.93 8.43
N LYS A 88 20.62 27.56 9.60
CA LYS A 88 19.55 28.51 9.97
C LYS A 88 19.49 29.81 9.15
N ASP A 89 20.58 30.17 8.46
CA ASP A 89 20.68 31.44 7.73
C ASP A 89 20.06 31.37 6.33
N ILE A 90 19.65 30.18 5.87
CA ILE A 90 19.09 29.94 4.54
C ILE A 90 17.66 30.49 4.47
N ASP A 91 17.43 31.48 3.61
CA ASP A 91 16.08 31.97 3.27
C ASP A 91 15.65 31.45 1.88
N THR A 92 16.53 31.55 0.89
CA THR A 92 16.31 31.07 -0.48
C THR A 92 17.52 30.27 -0.93
N ILE A 93 17.32 29.07 -1.48
CA ILE A 93 18.40 28.27 -2.07
C ILE A 93 18.59 28.74 -3.52
N GLU A 94 19.79 29.19 -3.86
CA GLU A 94 20.15 29.57 -5.22
C GLU A 94 20.65 28.35 -6.00
N ASP A 95 21.53 27.55 -5.39
CA ASP A 95 22.09 26.35 -6.02
C ASP A 95 22.55 25.34 -4.97
N ILE A 96 22.66 24.07 -5.37
CA ILE A 96 23.34 23.02 -4.62
C ILE A 96 24.42 22.44 -5.53
N LEU A 97 25.66 22.44 -5.08
CA LEU A 97 26.81 21.99 -5.85
C LEU A 97 27.41 20.74 -5.20
N LEU A 98 27.69 19.73 -6.01
CA LEU A 98 28.40 18.53 -5.60
C LEU A 98 29.85 18.59 -6.05
N TYR A 99 30.73 18.11 -5.18
CA TYR A 99 32.14 17.94 -5.49
C TYR A 99 32.57 16.52 -5.11
N GLU A 100 33.47 15.93 -5.89
CA GLU A 100 33.95 14.57 -5.70
C GLU A 100 35.48 14.50 -5.71
N GLY A 101 36.02 13.55 -4.97
CA GLY A 101 37.43 13.21 -5.01
C GLY A 101 37.71 11.86 -4.39
N THR A 102 38.95 11.42 -4.58
CA THR A 102 39.46 10.15 -4.06
C THR A 102 40.60 10.41 -3.10
N ASP A 103 40.59 9.77 -1.94
CA ASP A 103 41.72 9.74 -1.01
C ASP A 103 41.98 8.29 -0.58
N HIS A 104 43.22 7.81 -0.74
CA HIS A 104 43.63 6.44 -0.40
C HIS A 104 42.60 5.35 -0.77
N ASP A 105 42.19 5.28 -2.05
CA ASP A 105 41.18 4.36 -2.61
C ASP A 105 39.73 4.55 -2.11
N SER A 106 39.49 5.57 -1.28
CA SER A 106 38.18 5.92 -0.74
C SER A 106 37.55 7.09 -1.50
N ASN A 107 36.24 7.03 -1.77
CA ASN A 107 35.52 8.09 -2.48
C ASN A 107 34.84 9.05 -1.51
N TYR A 108 35.00 10.35 -1.73
CA TYR A 108 34.39 11.39 -0.91
C TYR A 108 33.62 12.38 -1.75
N THR A 109 32.48 12.83 -1.23
CA THR A 109 31.75 13.95 -1.82
C THR A 109 31.54 15.08 -0.83
N ASP A 110 31.81 16.31 -1.26
CA ASP A 110 31.39 17.52 -0.54
C ASP A 110 30.09 18.05 -1.16
N LEU A 111 29.25 18.67 -0.33
CA LEU A 111 28.04 19.35 -0.75
C LEU A 111 28.11 20.83 -0.40
N GLU A 112 27.97 21.72 -1.38
CA GLU A 112 27.86 23.16 -1.14
C GLU A 112 26.45 23.64 -1.42
N ILE A 113 25.78 24.20 -0.40
CA ILE A 113 24.48 24.85 -0.54
C ILE A 113 24.73 26.36 -0.68
N VAL A 114 24.44 26.92 -1.85
CA VAL A 114 24.50 28.35 -2.13
C VAL A 114 23.12 28.95 -1.89
N TYR A 115 23.05 30.01 -1.08
CA TYR A 115 21.78 30.57 -0.62
C TYR A 115 21.82 32.08 -0.44
N LYS A 116 20.65 32.71 -0.51
CA LYS A 116 20.43 34.05 0.02
C LYS A 116 19.94 33.97 1.46
N ASN A 117 20.51 34.81 2.32
CA ASN A 117 19.96 35.03 3.65
C ASN A 117 18.79 36.04 3.61
N LYS A 118 18.18 36.30 4.77
CA LYS A 118 17.08 37.27 4.92
C LYS A 118 17.42 38.71 4.50
N ASN A 119 18.71 39.03 4.37
CA ASN A 119 19.20 40.34 3.92
C ASN A 119 19.56 40.32 2.43
N GLU A 120 19.12 39.30 1.68
CA GLU A 120 19.39 39.09 0.25
C GLU A 120 20.88 38.93 -0.11
N GLN A 121 21.74 38.63 0.87
CA GLN A 121 23.16 38.39 0.63
C GLN A 121 23.38 36.93 0.26
N THR A 122 24.02 36.70 -0.89
CA THR A 122 24.49 35.38 -1.29
C THR A 122 25.62 34.91 -0.39
N LYS A 123 25.46 33.71 0.18
CA LYS A 123 26.40 32.99 1.02
C LYS A 123 26.42 31.52 0.63
N SER A 124 27.31 30.75 1.23
CA SER A 124 27.26 29.29 1.09
C SER A 124 27.52 28.54 2.38
N TYR A 125 27.03 27.32 2.46
CA TYR A 125 27.44 26.32 3.44
C TYR A 125 28.10 25.16 2.71
N LEU A 126 29.33 24.83 3.09
CA LEU A 126 30.04 23.63 2.67
C LEU A 126 29.86 22.55 3.72
N LEU A 127 29.28 21.43 3.31
CA LEU A 127 29.08 20.23 4.10
C LEU A 127 30.11 19.19 3.61
N LYS A 128 31.01 18.77 4.50
CA LYS A 128 32.04 17.76 4.20
C LYS A 128 32.27 16.84 5.38
N SER A 129 32.70 15.61 5.10
CA SER A 129 33.20 14.72 6.14
C SER A 129 34.61 15.17 6.57
N GLU A 130 34.93 15.11 7.87
CA GLU A 130 36.30 15.28 8.35
C GLU A 130 37.08 13.97 8.25
N HIS A 131 38.39 14.09 7.98
CA HIS A 131 39.35 13.00 8.03
C HIS A 131 40.24 13.21 9.25
N ASP A 132 39.71 12.94 10.44
CA ASP A 132 40.53 12.85 11.65
C ASP A 132 40.58 11.39 12.12
N GLU A 133 41.75 10.91 12.55
CA GLU A 133 42.01 9.50 12.89
C GLU A 133 41.14 9.00 14.06
N GLU A 134 40.57 9.92 14.85
CA GLU A 134 39.69 9.61 15.99
C GLU A 134 38.19 9.89 15.75
N GLU A 135 37.84 10.78 14.80
CA GLU A 135 36.45 11.22 14.50
C GLU A 135 36.12 11.14 13.00
N VAL A 136 36.62 10.10 12.31
CA VAL A 136 36.04 9.70 11.01
C VAL A 136 34.51 9.61 11.23
N HIS A 137 33.69 10.04 10.26
CA HIS A 137 32.22 9.95 10.22
C HIS A 137 31.42 11.23 10.53
N ARG A 138 31.97 12.24 11.24
CA ARG A 138 31.17 13.43 11.56
C ARG A 138 31.01 14.36 10.37
N LEU A 139 29.76 14.74 10.07
CA LEU A 139 29.49 15.75 9.05
C LEU A 139 29.71 17.16 9.60
N ASP A 140 30.63 17.88 8.96
CA ASP A 140 31.01 19.23 9.33
C ASP A 140 30.44 20.28 8.37
N VAL A 141 29.97 21.39 8.94
CA VAL A 141 29.29 22.46 8.20
C VAL A 141 30.08 23.76 8.34
N HIS A 142 30.58 24.28 7.22
CA HIS A 142 31.36 25.51 7.18
C HIS A 142 30.67 26.59 6.36
N GLN A 143 30.42 27.76 6.95
CA GLN A 143 29.90 28.90 6.21
C GLN A 143 30.99 29.55 5.35
N ASN A 144 30.65 29.88 4.10
CA ASN A 144 31.47 30.60 3.14
C ASN A 144 32.86 29.98 2.87
N LYS A 145 33.00 28.66 3.05
CA LYS A 145 34.16 27.91 2.55
C LYS A 145 33.82 27.27 1.21
N LYS A 146 34.85 27.03 0.40
CA LYS A 146 34.75 26.29 -0.87
C LYS A 146 35.39 24.92 -0.72
N SER A 147 34.83 23.93 -1.44
CA SER A 147 35.44 22.61 -1.53
C SER A 147 36.79 22.70 -2.24
N LYS A 148 37.71 21.79 -1.87
CA LYS A 148 38.95 21.55 -2.60
C LYS A 148 38.81 20.41 -3.62
N LEU A 149 37.70 19.67 -3.55
CA LEU A 149 37.40 18.56 -4.43
C LEU A 149 36.98 19.06 -5.82
N LYS A 150 36.99 18.15 -6.80
CA LYS A 150 36.61 18.50 -8.17
C LYS A 150 35.10 18.66 -8.24
N LYS A 151 34.64 19.77 -8.82
CA LYS A 151 33.20 20.00 -9.03
C LYS A 151 32.63 18.95 -9.99
N VAL A 152 31.49 18.37 -9.63
CA VAL A 152 30.71 17.48 -10.49
C VAL A 152 29.89 18.32 -11.47
N GLU A 153 29.99 18.02 -12.76
CA GLU A 153 29.14 18.63 -13.79
C GLU A 153 27.81 17.88 -13.85
N LEU A 154 26.78 18.45 -13.23
CA LEU A 154 25.44 17.86 -13.23
C LEU A 154 24.78 18.04 -14.60
N GLY A 155 24.26 16.95 -15.16
CA GLY A 155 23.52 16.99 -16.42
C GLY A 155 22.24 17.80 -16.32
N THR A 156 21.65 18.17 -17.45
CA THR A 156 20.32 18.81 -17.54
C THR A 156 19.18 17.80 -17.32
N ALA A 157 19.36 16.85 -16.40
CA ALA A 157 18.64 15.58 -16.35
C ALA A 157 17.12 15.71 -16.52
N SER A 158 16.57 14.90 -17.44
CA SER A 158 15.15 14.56 -17.49
C SER A 158 14.81 13.54 -16.40
N PHE A 159 13.52 13.33 -16.13
CA PHE A 159 12.99 12.30 -15.22
C PHE A 159 13.80 10.98 -15.30
N PRO A 160 14.06 10.29 -14.17
CA PRO A 160 14.74 9.00 -14.20
C PRO A 160 14.03 8.02 -15.15
N LYS A 161 14.84 7.23 -15.89
CA LYS A 161 14.33 6.23 -16.85
C LYS A 161 13.49 5.15 -16.16
N GLU A 162 13.81 4.80 -14.91
CA GLU A 162 12.99 3.91 -14.09
C GLU A 162 11.88 4.68 -13.36
N LEU A 163 10.65 4.18 -13.44
CA LEU A 163 9.48 4.74 -12.75
C LEU A 163 9.55 4.55 -11.22
N TYR A 164 10.17 3.46 -10.76
CA TYR A 164 10.35 3.10 -9.35
C TYR A 164 11.45 2.03 -9.23
N SER A 165 12.00 1.85 -8.03
CA SER A 165 13.03 0.85 -7.77
C SER A 165 12.45 -0.56 -7.76
N THR A 166 12.90 -1.40 -8.68
CA THR A 166 12.53 -2.82 -8.68
C THR A 166 13.05 -3.58 -7.46
N LYS A 167 14.16 -3.12 -6.86
CA LYS A 167 14.71 -3.69 -5.62
C LYS A 167 13.79 -3.39 -4.43
N ILE A 168 13.43 -2.12 -4.22
CA ILE A 168 12.52 -1.72 -3.13
C ILE A 168 11.20 -2.48 -3.26
N TYR A 169 10.63 -2.54 -4.47
CA TYR A 169 9.40 -3.30 -4.72
C TYR A 169 9.51 -4.76 -4.26
N LYS A 170 10.58 -5.47 -4.66
CA LYS A 170 10.76 -6.90 -4.35
C LYS A 170 10.97 -7.13 -2.86
N ASP A 171 11.79 -6.30 -2.23
CA ASP A 171 12.11 -6.42 -0.80
C ASP A 171 10.86 -6.12 0.05
N THR A 172 10.11 -5.07 -0.28
CA THR A 172 8.85 -4.74 0.41
C THR A 172 7.77 -5.80 0.16
N LEU A 173 7.64 -6.32 -1.06
CA LEU A 173 6.72 -7.41 -1.36
C LEU A 173 7.09 -8.65 -0.54
N ALA A 174 8.37 -9.05 -0.52
CA ALA A 174 8.82 -10.21 0.26
C ALA A 174 8.50 -10.06 1.75
N PHE A 175 8.65 -8.85 2.31
CA PHE A 175 8.25 -8.56 3.68
C PHE A 175 6.73 -8.73 3.88
N ALA A 176 5.91 -8.09 3.03
CA ALA A 176 4.46 -8.18 3.13
C ALA A 176 3.97 -9.64 3.05
N LEU A 177 4.52 -10.43 2.12
CA LEU A 177 4.19 -11.85 1.99
C LEU A 177 4.56 -12.66 3.24
N LYS A 178 5.72 -12.38 3.86
CA LYS A 178 6.12 -13.04 5.12
C LYS A 178 5.20 -12.66 6.28
N ALA A 179 4.73 -11.42 6.35
CA ALA A 179 3.80 -10.96 7.38
C ALA A 179 2.43 -11.67 7.25
N HIS A 180 1.88 -11.74 6.04
CA HIS A 180 0.57 -12.34 5.79
C HIS A 180 0.56 -13.88 5.77
N LYS A 181 1.72 -14.55 5.64
CA LYS A 181 1.86 -16.02 5.72
C LYS A 181 0.81 -16.74 4.84
N GLU A 182 0.01 -17.63 5.43
CA GLU A 182 -1.04 -18.43 4.77
C GLU A 182 -2.42 -17.74 4.77
N GLN A 183 -2.49 -16.44 5.06
CA GLN A 183 -3.75 -15.69 5.03
C GLN A 183 -4.41 -15.76 3.65
N LYS A 184 -5.74 -15.82 3.66
CA LYS A 184 -6.56 -15.88 2.45
C LYS A 184 -7.57 -14.74 2.42
N THR A 185 -7.87 -14.30 1.21
CA THR A 185 -9.00 -13.43 0.90
C THR A 185 -10.34 -14.12 1.23
N PRO A 186 -11.45 -13.38 1.35
CA PRO A 186 -12.78 -13.97 1.51
C PRO A 186 -13.15 -14.99 0.43
N GLU A 187 -12.59 -14.84 -0.78
CA GLU A 187 -12.74 -15.70 -1.95
C GLU A 187 -11.76 -16.89 -1.97
N GLY A 188 -10.95 -17.06 -0.92
CA GLY A 188 -10.05 -18.20 -0.76
C GLY A 188 -8.73 -18.12 -1.53
N LEU A 189 -8.47 -17.03 -2.24
CA LEU A 189 -7.15 -16.75 -2.85
C LEU A 189 -6.12 -16.36 -1.78
N PRO A 190 -4.82 -16.63 -1.97
CA PRO A 190 -3.77 -16.11 -1.09
C PRO A 190 -3.86 -14.59 -0.94
N TYR A 191 -3.63 -14.06 0.26
CA TYR A 191 -3.77 -12.62 0.52
C TYR A 191 -2.84 -11.75 -0.32
N SER A 192 -1.72 -12.34 -0.78
CA SER A 192 -0.81 -11.75 -1.77
C SER A 192 -1.54 -11.20 -3.01
N PHE A 193 -2.62 -11.84 -3.44
CA PHE A 193 -3.42 -11.42 -4.58
C PHE A 193 -4.00 -10.00 -4.39
N HIS A 194 -4.52 -9.70 -3.20
CA HIS A 194 -5.05 -8.36 -2.89
C HIS A 194 -3.92 -7.33 -2.90
N ILE A 195 -2.85 -7.60 -2.17
CA ILE A 195 -1.69 -6.71 -2.04
C ILE A 195 -1.10 -6.33 -3.40
N VAL A 196 -0.83 -7.33 -4.27
CA VAL A 196 -0.27 -7.05 -5.60
C VAL A 196 -1.28 -6.35 -6.51
N SER A 197 -2.58 -6.57 -6.32
CA SER A 197 -3.62 -5.86 -7.07
C SER A 197 -3.65 -4.37 -6.70
N VAL A 198 -3.53 -4.02 -5.41
CA VAL A 198 -3.47 -2.62 -4.96
C VAL A 198 -2.21 -1.95 -5.49
N ALA A 199 -1.04 -2.61 -5.37
CA ALA A 199 0.20 -2.07 -5.91
C ALA A 199 0.16 -1.90 -7.44
N ASN A 200 -0.50 -2.80 -8.16
CA ASN A 200 -0.67 -2.68 -9.61
C ASN A 200 -1.54 -1.47 -10.01
N GLU A 201 -2.61 -1.16 -9.26
CA GLU A 201 -3.40 0.07 -9.48
C GLU A 201 -2.54 1.33 -9.32
N ILE A 202 -1.64 1.33 -8.32
CA ILE A 202 -0.69 2.42 -8.12
C ILE A 202 0.28 2.51 -9.30
N ILE A 203 0.98 1.42 -9.66
CA ILE A 203 1.95 1.41 -10.76
C ILE A 203 1.32 1.88 -12.07
N ASN A 204 0.12 1.40 -12.40
CA ASN A 204 -0.59 1.83 -13.60
C ASN A 204 -0.95 3.32 -13.56
N SER A 205 -1.29 3.85 -12.38
CA SER A 205 -1.58 5.28 -12.23
C SER A 205 -0.36 6.17 -12.50
N LEU A 206 0.87 5.70 -12.25
CA LEU A 206 2.11 6.45 -12.47
C LEU A 206 2.33 6.79 -13.95
N SER A 207 1.85 5.95 -14.87
CA SER A 207 1.94 6.22 -16.32
C SER A 207 0.91 7.25 -16.79
N MET A 208 -0.19 7.42 -16.04
CA MET A 208 -1.29 8.32 -16.39
C MET A 208 -1.10 9.70 -15.74
N ASN A 209 -0.66 9.70 -14.49
CA ASN A 209 -0.34 10.86 -13.68
C ASN A 209 1.05 10.66 -13.05
N PRO A 210 2.14 11.01 -13.76
CA PRO A 210 3.49 10.84 -13.25
C PRO A 210 3.74 11.66 -11.98
N ILE A 211 4.48 11.05 -11.06
CA ILE A 211 4.96 11.64 -9.80
C ILE A 211 6.47 11.40 -9.70
N SER A 212 7.15 11.96 -8.70
CA SER A 212 8.59 11.75 -8.54
C SER A 212 8.92 10.25 -8.35
N TYR A 213 10.16 9.87 -8.65
CA TYR A 213 10.65 8.50 -8.43
C TYR A 213 10.52 8.07 -6.97
N ASP A 214 10.79 8.96 -6.02
CA ASP A 214 10.64 8.65 -4.59
C ASP A 214 9.19 8.53 -4.17
N GLU A 215 8.31 9.39 -4.69
CA GLU A 215 6.88 9.30 -4.44
C GLU A 215 6.28 8.01 -4.99
N ALA A 216 6.75 7.56 -6.16
CA ALA A 216 6.39 6.27 -6.73
C ALA A 216 6.83 5.13 -5.80
N ASN A 217 8.07 5.14 -5.32
CA ASN A 217 8.58 4.15 -4.37
C ASN A 217 7.77 4.14 -3.06
N VAL A 218 7.46 5.32 -2.50
CA VAL A 218 6.64 5.47 -1.28
C VAL A 218 5.22 4.93 -1.49
N ALA A 219 4.57 5.32 -2.58
CA ALA A 219 3.20 4.89 -2.87
C ALA A 219 3.10 3.38 -3.05
N ILE A 220 4.05 2.80 -3.80
CA ILE A 220 4.12 1.36 -4.04
C ILE A 220 4.40 0.62 -2.73
N ALA A 221 5.35 1.08 -1.92
CA ALA A 221 5.64 0.47 -0.63
C ALA A 221 4.43 0.52 0.31
N CYS A 222 3.77 1.68 0.43
CA CYS A 222 2.53 1.82 1.20
C CYS A 222 1.43 0.88 0.69
N ALA A 223 1.26 0.75 -0.63
CA ALA A 223 0.29 -0.17 -1.21
C ALA A 223 0.60 -1.64 -0.89
N LEU A 224 1.87 -2.03 -0.91
CA LEU A 224 2.29 -3.39 -0.56
C LEU A 224 2.10 -3.69 0.94
N LEU A 225 2.13 -2.66 1.79
CA LEU A 225 2.11 -2.81 3.26
C LEU A 225 0.80 -2.38 3.93
N HIS A 226 -0.17 -1.85 3.18
CA HIS A 226 -1.31 -1.11 3.75
C HIS A 226 -2.11 -1.87 4.80
N ASP A 227 -2.20 -3.20 4.69
CA ASP A 227 -2.95 -4.07 5.60
C ASP A 227 -2.05 -4.81 6.61
N VAL A 228 -0.73 -4.64 6.58
CA VAL A 228 0.18 -5.39 7.48
C VAL A 228 -0.14 -5.09 8.95
N ASN A 229 -0.24 -3.81 9.30
CA ASN A 229 -0.56 -3.41 10.68
C ASN A 229 -2.01 -3.76 11.09
N GLU A 230 -2.92 -3.98 10.13
CA GLU A 230 -4.35 -4.24 10.42
C GLU A 230 -4.65 -5.73 10.52
N ASP A 231 -4.08 -6.54 9.63
CA ASP A 231 -4.45 -7.94 9.40
C ASP A 231 -3.37 -8.94 9.82
N THR A 232 -2.25 -8.48 10.40
CA THR A 232 -1.16 -9.33 10.89
C THR A 232 -0.70 -8.93 12.29
N ASP A 233 0.09 -9.79 12.93
CA ASP A 233 0.72 -9.48 14.23
C ASP A 233 1.98 -8.60 14.09
N GLU A 234 2.37 -8.26 12.85
CA GLU A 234 3.55 -7.45 12.55
C GLU A 234 3.25 -5.95 12.56
N GLU A 235 4.26 -5.13 12.83
CA GLU A 235 4.13 -3.67 12.83
C GLU A 235 5.23 -3.05 11.98
N VAL A 236 4.87 -2.35 10.90
CA VAL A 236 5.82 -1.78 9.94
C VAL A 236 6.83 -0.82 10.59
N SER A 237 6.44 -0.11 11.65
CA SER A 237 7.30 0.83 12.39
C SER A 237 8.55 0.16 13.00
N LYS A 238 8.46 -1.14 13.33
CA LYS A 238 9.56 -1.91 13.93
C LYS A 238 10.69 -2.23 12.95
N TYR A 239 10.46 -2.04 11.66
CA TYR A 239 11.41 -2.38 10.59
C TYR A 239 12.02 -1.16 9.91
N THR A 240 11.94 -0.01 10.59
CA THR A 240 12.43 1.29 10.08
C THR A 240 13.93 1.30 9.77
N ILE A 241 14.73 0.49 10.49
CA ILE A 241 16.19 0.44 10.35
C ILE A 241 16.66 -0.35 9.11
N GLU A 242 15.87 -1.32 8.64
CA GLU A 242 16.25 -2.24 7.56
C GLU A 242 15.54 -1.95 6.23
N PHE A 243 14.72 -0.90 6.18
CA PHE A 243 13.87 -0.67 5.01
C PHE A 243 14.71 -0.12 3.85
N PRO A 244 14.56 -0.65 2.63
CA PRO A 244 15.41 -0.30 1.49
C PRO A 244 15.09 1.08 0.87
N THR A 245 14.38 1.97 1.58
CA THR A 245 14.06 3.32 1.12
C THR A 245 14.50 4.38 2.12
N ASN A 246 15.03 5.49 1.61
CA ASN A 246 15.37 6.66 2.42
C ASN A 246 14.12 7.34 3.03
N ASN A 247 12.92 7.04 2.53
CA ASN A 247 11.65 7.63 2.99
C ASN A 247 10.86 6.73 3.96
N VAL A 248 11.56 5.90 4.74
CA VAL A 248 10.95 4.88 5.61
C VAL A 248 9.94 5.45 6.61
N ASP A 249 10.22 6.62 7.18
CA ASP A 249 9.31 7.31 8.11
C ASP A 249 7.96 7.64 7.46
N VAL A 250 7.99 8.06 6.18
CA VAL A 250 6.79 8.39 5.41
C VAL A 250 5.99 7.12 5.11
N VAL A 251 6.68 6.02 4.79
CA VAL A 251 6.04 4.71 4.58
C VAL A 251 5.39 4.21 5.87
N ALA A 252 6.11 4.19 6.99
CA ALA A 252 5.57 3.74 8.28
C ALA A 252 4.38 4.60 8.75
N SER A 253 4.50 5.93 8.63
CA SER A 253 3.41 6.86 8.96
C SER A 253 2.22 6.71 8.01
N GLY A 254 2.50 6.43 6.73
CA GLY A 254 1.48 6.19 5.70
C GLY A 254 0.70 4.91 5.95
N VAL A 255 1.38 3.80 6.24
CA VAL A 255 0.73 2.53 6.61
C VAL A 255 -0.07 2.69 7.89
N SER A 256 0.48 3.39 8.89
CA SER A 256 -0.28 3.73 10.11
C SER A 256 -1.56 4.50 9.74
N ALA A 257 -1.49 5.54 8.90
CA ALA A 257 -2.65 6.31 8.44
C ALA A 257 -3.70 5.45 7.69
N LEU A 258 -3.25 4.46 6.92
CA LEU A 258 -4.11 3.51 6.19
C LEU A 258 -4.81 2.50 7.13
N THR A 259 -4.19 2.20 8.28
CA THR A 259 -4.70 1.26 9.29
C THR A 259 -5.85 1.87 10.09
N LYS A 260 -6.96 1.14 10.23
CA LYS A 260 -8.10 1.56 11.06
C LYS A 260 -7.84 1.35 12.55
N ASP A 261 -8.19 2.35 13.37
CA ASP A 261 -8.14 2.22 14.83
C ASP A 261 -9.35 1.42 15.35
N THR A 262 -9.15 0.14 15.63
CA THR A 262 -10.22 -0.77 16.08
C THR A 262 -10.79 -0.45 17.46
N MET A 263 -10.18 0.48 18.22
CA MET A 263 -10.71 0.96 19.50
C MET A 263 -11.87 1.94 19.34
N LEU A 264 -12.06 2.52 18.14
CA LEU A 264 -13.19 3.38 17.85
C LEU A 264 -14.50 2.58 17.69
N PRO A 265 -15.65 3.11 18.16
CA PRO A 265 -16.84 2.29 18.41
C PRO A 265 -17.57 1.82 17.14
N SER A 266 -17.35 2.46 16.00
CA SER A 266 -18.00 2.05 14.74
C SER A 266 -17.03 2.07 13.54
N LYS A 267 -17.28 1.21 12.56
CA LYS A 267 -16.51 1.19 11.29
C LYS A 267 -16.51 2.54 10.57
N GLN A 268 -17.60 3.31 10.71
CA GLN A 268 -17.69 4.65 10.14
C GLN A 268 -16.74 5.63 10.83
N GLU A 269 -16.64 5.58 12.16
CA GLU A 269 -15.69 6.39 12.92
C GLU A 269 -14.25 5.98 12.64
N GLN A 270 -13.99 4.68 12.54
CA GLN A 270 -12.69 4.13 12.14
C GLN A 270 -12.24 4.65 10.77
N MET A 271 -13.14 4.62 9.78
CA MET A 271 -12.85 5.15 8.44
C MET A 271 -12.65 6.67 8.47
N LYS A 272 -13.49 7.40 9.20
CA LYS A 272 -13.38 8.88 9.31
C LYS A 272 -12.06 9.29 9.95
N ASP A 273 -11.60 8.57 10.98
CA ASP A 273 -10.30 8.80 11.60
C ASP A 273 -9.14 8.53 10.63
N SER A 274 -9.13 7.35 9.99
CA SER A 274 -8.11 7.01 8.99
C SER A 274 -8.03 8.04 7.87
N LEU A 275 -9.17 8.48 7.30
CA LEU A 275 -9.20 9.53 6.27
C LEU A 275 -8.71 10.90 6.79
N LYS A 276 -8.96 11.22 8.07
CA LYS A 276 -8.43 12.45 8.68
C LYS A 276 -6.92 12.41 8.76
N ARG A 277 -6.32 11.28 9.15
CA ARG A 277 -4.87 11.08 9.20
C ARG A 277 -4.26 11.07 7.79
N LEU A 278 -4.88 10.36 6.85
CA LEU A 278 -4.44 10.31 5.45
C LEU A 278 -4.38 11.68 4.79
N LYS A 279 -5.34 12.58 5.08
CA LYS A 279 -5.31 13.96 4.55
C LYS A 279 -4.11 14.80 5.02
N GLN A 280 -3.35 14.34 6.01
CA GLN A 280 -2.09 14.97 6.43
C GLN A 280 -0.86 14.36 5.76
N MET A 281 -1.02 13.24 5.04
CA MET A 281 0.05 12.55 4.34
C MET A 281 0.25 13.11 2.92
N PRO A 282 1.42 12.90 2.28
CA PRO A 282 1.62 13.17 0.85
C PRO A 282 0.55 12.54 -0.04
N LYS A 283 0.27 13.17 -1.20
CA LYS A 283 -0.72 12.65 -2.17
C LYS A 283 -0.42 11.22 -2.59
N CYS A 284 0.87 10.88 -2.75
CA CYS A 284 1.32 9.54 -3.13
C CYS A 284 0.91 8.45 -2.12
N VAL A 285 0.74 8.80 -0.83
CA VAL A 285 0.19 7.89 0.20
C VAL A 285 -1.33 7.88 0.17
N GLN A 286 -1.97 9.05 0.06
CA GLN A 286 -3.44 9.17 0.03
C GLN A 286 -4.05 8.34 -1.10
N MET A 287 -3.43 8.35 -2.28
CA MET A 287 -3.95 7.63 -3.45
C MET A 287 -3.95 6.10 -3.26
N VAL A 288 -3.16 5.57 -2.31
CA VAL A 288 -3.21 4.15 -1.93
C VAL A 288 -4.60 3.76 -1.43
N LYS A 289 -5.29 4.65 -0.70
CA LYS A 289 -6.65 4.34 -0.24
C LYS A 289 -7.68 4.33 -1.37
N LEU A 290 -7.45 5.11 -2.42
CA LEU A 290 -8.25 5.03 -3.66
C LEU A 290 -8.01 3.69 -4.36
N ALA A 291 -6.75 3.29 -4.52
CA ALA A 291 -6.36 2.01 -5.12
C ALA A 291 -6.94 0.81 -4.36
N ASP A 292 -6.78 0.79 -3.03
CA ASP A 292 -7.38 -0.20 -2.13
C ASP A 292 -8.90 -0.27 -2.31
N ARG A 293 -9.59 0.88 -2.35
CA ARG A 293 -11.04 0.87 -2.57
C ARG A 293 -11.42 0.38 -3.97
N ILE A 294 -10.62 0.68 -5.00
CA ILE A 294 -10.85 0.21 -6.38
C ILE A 294 -10.76 -1.31 -6.46
N THR A 295 -9.75 -1.94 -5.84
CA THR A 295 -9.61 -3.40 -5.84
C THR A 295 -10.74 -4.05 -5.06
N ASN A 296 -11.12 -3.45 -3.94
CA ASN A 296 -12.19 -3.92 -3.05
C ASN A 296 -13.61 -3.75 -3.62
N LEU A 297 -13.85 -2.78 -4.51
CA LEU A 297 -15.15 -2.60 -5.19
C LEU A 297 -15.36 -3.65 -6.31
N ALA A 298 -15.37 -4.92 -5.91
CA ALA A 298 -15.76 -6.08 -6.71
C ALA A 298 -17.26 -6.37 -6.53
N PRO A 299 -17.91 -7.18 -7.40
CA PRO A 299 -19.30 -7.55 -7.23
C PRO A 299 -19.62 -8.02 -5.81
N ALA A 300 -20.70 -7.51 -5.23
CA ALA A 300 -21.06 -7.81 -3.85
C ALA A 300 -21.20 -9.33 -3.63
N PRO A 301 -20.70 -9.89 -2.51
CA PRO A 301 -20.99 -11.26 -2.16
C PRO A 301 -22.49 -11.49 -1.96
N ALA A 302 -22.99 -12.66 -2.38
CA ALA A 302 -24.42 -12.99 -2.32
C ALA A 302 -25.07 -12.90 -0.95
N PHE A 303 -24.31 -13.14 0.11
CA PHE A 303 -24.80 -13.07 1.47
C PHE A 303 -24.95 -11.63 2.00
N TRP A 304 -24.48 -10.61 1.27
CA TRP A 304 -24.67 -9.22 1.68
C TRP A 304 -26.12 -8.82 1.45
N ASN A 305 -26.75 -8.21 2.45
CA ASN A 305 -28.04 -7.56 2.27
C ASN A 305 -27.88 -6.21 1.54
N LYS A 306 -29.00 -5.67 1.04
CA LYS A 306 -29.02 -4.39 0.32
C LYS A 306 -28.45 -3.24 1.14
N ASN A 307 -28.74 -3.18 2.44
CA ASN A 307 -28.24 -2.13 3.33
C ASN A 307 -26.71 -2.16 3.43
N LYS A 308 -26.11 -3.35 3.53
CA LYS A 308 -24.66 -3.53 3.56
C LYS A 308 -24.01 -3.10 2.24
N ARG A 309 -24.60 -3.48 1.09
CA ARG A 309 -24.12 -3.04 -0.23
C ARG A 309 -24.19 -1.52 -0.36
N LYS A 310 -25.30 -0.91 0.06
CA LYS A 310 -25.47 0.54 0.07
C LYS A 310 -24.42 1.23 0.95
N ALA A 311 -24.23 0.75 2.18
CA ALA A 311 -23.21 1.28 3.09
C ALA A 311 -21.79 1.17 2.51
N TYR A 312 -21.49 0.10 1.77
CA TYR A 312 -20.21 -0.10 1.12
C TYR A 312 -19.95 0.90 -0.02
N VAL A 313 -20.99 1.19 -0.82
CA VAL A 313 -20.94 2.23 -1.86
C VAL A 313 -20.84 3.63 -1.24
N ASP A 314 -21.58 3.89 -0.15
CA ASP A 314 -21.53 5.17 0.55
C ASP A 314 -20.15 5.43 1.16
N GLU A 315 -19.49 4.41 1.70
CA GLU A 315 -18.09 4.48 2.15
C GLU A 315 -17.13 4.78 0.99
N ALA A 316 -17.32 4.14 -0.18
CA ALA A 316 -16.50 4.41 -1.36
C ALA A 316 -16.65 5.87 -1.87
N LYS A 317 -17.89 6.40 -1.88
CA LYS A 317 -18.17 7.81 -2.18
C LYS A 317 -17.51 8.75 -1.19
N PHE A 318 -17.50 8.37 0.10
CA PHE A 318 -16.82 9.15 1.13
C PHE A 318 -15.32 9.20 0.89
N ILE A 319 -14.67 8.05 0.66
CA ILE A 319 -13.24 7.97 0.33
C ILE A 319 -12.92 8.84 -0.89
N LEU A 320 -13.71 8.72 -1.97
CA LEU A 320 -13.51 9.50 -3.19
C LEU A 320 -13.62 11.01 -2.95
N ARG A 321 -14.60 11.45 -2.17
CA ARG A 321 -14.78 12.87 -1.85
C ARG A 321 -13.60 13.44 -1.05
N GLU A 322 -13.07 12.67 -0.10
CA GLU A 322 -12.03 13.16 0.80
C GLU A 322 -10.62 13.09 0.19
N LEU A 323 -10.36 12.11 -0.69
CA LEU A 323 -9.02 11.82 -1.20
C LEU A 323 -8.91 11.89 -2.74
N GLY A 324 -9.99 12.18 -3.47
CA GLY A 324 -10.00 12.17 -4.94
C GLY A 324 -8.99 13.12 -5.59
N SER A 325 -8.64 14.22 -4.92
CA SER A 325 -7.61 15.16 -5.40
C SER A 325 -6.17 14.61 -5.30
N SER A 326 -5.96 13.44 -4.70
CA SER A 326 -4.63 12.81 -4.60
C SER A 326 -4.17 12.20 -5.92
N ASN A 327 -5.08 11.71 -6.76
CA ASN A 327 -4.78 11.19 -8.08
C ASN A 327 -6.04 11.18 -8.96
N GLU A 328 -6.06 12.01 -10.01
CA GLU A 328 -7.24 12.18 -10.88
C GLU A 328 -7.65 10.89 -11.61
N TYR A 329 -6.68 10.11 -12.09
CA TYR A 329 -6.93 8.86 -12.80
C TYR A 329 -7.62 7.82 -11.90
N LEU A 330 -7.07 7.61 -10.69
CA LEU A 330 -7.67 6.69 -9.71
C LEU A 330 -9.03 7.20 -9.23
N ALA A 331 -9.18 8.51 -9.02
CA ALA A 331 -10.47 9.10 -8.65
C ALA A 331 -11.55 8.82 -9.70
N LYS A 332 -11.24 9.02 -10.99
CA LYS A 332 -12.15 8.72 -12.10
C LYS A 332 -12.47 7.23 -12.18
N LYS A 333 -11.46 6.36 -12.01
CA LYS A 333 -11.66 4.90 -12.02
C LYS A 333 -12.55 4.44 -10.87
N LEU A 334 -12.36 5.00 -9.67
CA LEU A 334 -13.21 4.72 -8.50
C LEU A 334 -14.64 5.23 -8.71
N GLN A 335 -14.81 6.43 -9.25
CA GLN A 335 -16.13 6.99 -9.60
C GLN A 335 -16.88 6.05 -10.57
N ASN A 336 -16.23 5.61 -11.65
CA ASN A 336 -16.84 4.68 -12.61
C ASN A 336 -17.25 3.36 -11.94
N LYS A 337 -16.41 2.82 -11.04
CA LYS A 337 -16.74 1.62 -10.27
C LYS A 337 -17.95 1.83 -9.37
N ILE A 338 -18.02 2.95 -8.67
CA ILE A 338 -19.16 3.34 -7.82
C ILE A 338 -20.45 3.41 -8.64
N GLU A 339 -20.41 4.05 -9.81
CA GLU A 339 -21.57 4.19 -10.71
C GLU A 339 -22.05 2.84 -11.28
N SER A 340 -21.10 1.94 -11.58
CA SER A 340 -21.40 0.60 -12.08
C SER A 340 -21.83 -0.40 -11.01
N TYR A 341 -21.79 -0.03 -9.72
CA TYR A 341 -22.00 -0.97 -8.62
C TYR A 341 -23.49 -1.29 -8.44
N GLU A 342 -23.87 -2.55 -8.65
CA GLU A 342 -25.24 -3.03 -8.48
C GLU A 342 -25.60 -3.17 -6.99
N VAL A 343 -26.35 -2.19 -6.44
CA VAL A 343 -26.84 -2.25 -5.05
C VAL A 343 -28.10 -3.11 -4.93
N ASP A 344 -28.93 -3.14 -5.97
CA ASP A 344 -30.20 -3.87 -5.95
C ASP A 344 -30.04 -5.35 -6.31
N PHE A 345 -29.01 -5.68 -7.08
CA PHE A 345 -28.77 -7.04 -7.57
C PHE A 345 -27.47 -7.61 -7.00
N VAL A 346 -27.38 -8.94 -6.96
CA VAL A 346 -26.12 -9.64 -6.72
C VAL A 346 -25.97 -10.68 -7.81
N ARG A 347 -24.82 -10.69 -8.46
CA ARG A 347 -24.49 -11.72 -9.45
C ARG A 347 -24.43 -13.07 -8.74
N ALA A 348 -25.19 -14.03 -9.24
CA ALA A 348 -25.08 -15.43 -8.84
C ALA A 348 -23.64 -15.91 -9.10
N SER A 349 -23.03 -16.57 -8.11
CA SER A 349 -21.79 -17.32 -8.29
C SER A 349 -22.13 -18.80 -8.49
N MET A 350 -21.10 -19.62 -8.75
CA MET A 350 -21.27 -21.07 -8.93
C MET A 350 -22.18 -21.68 -7.86
N GLY A 351 -23.25 -22.34 -8.31
CA GLY A 351 -24.06 -23.24 -7.51
C GLY A 351 -25.29 -22.65 -6.80
N PHE A 352 -25.60 -21.34 -6.90
CA PHE A 352 -26.83 -20.79 -6.29
C PHE A 352 -27.39 -19.51 -6.94
N LYS A 353 -28.67 -19.18 -6.67
CA LYS A 353 -29.39 -17.97 -7.06
C LYS A 353 -30.06 -17.31 -5.85
N ILE A 354 -30.25 -15.99 -5.90
CA ILE A 354 -31.10 -15.28 -4.94
C ILE A 354 -32.49 -15.11 -5.54
N VAL A 355 -33.52 -15.51 -4.80
CA VAL A 355 -34.92 -15.26 -5.14
C VAL A 355 -35.60 -14.71 -3.88
N ASP A 356 -35.98 -13.43 -3.93
CA ASP A 356 -36.51 -12.69 -2.78
C ASP A 356 -35.63 -12.79 -1.52
N ASN A 357 -36.17 -13.43 -0.47
CA ASN A 357 -35.51 -13.67 0.81
C ASN A 357 -34.86 -15.06 0.90
N TYR A 358 -34.66 -15.75 -0.23
CA TYR A 358 -34.09 -17.10 -0.25
C TYR A 358 -32.80 -17.16 -1.07
N LEU A 359 -31.87 -18.00 -0.62
CA LEU A 359 -30.82 -18.54 -1.48
C LEU A 359 -31.21 -19.93 -1.94
N VAL A 360 -31.14 -20.17 -3.24
CA VAL A 360 -31.51 -21.44 -3.87
C VAL A 360 -30.26 -22.04 -4.49
N PHE A 361 -29.82 -23.19 -3.99
CA PHE A 361 -28.75 -23.99 -4.57
C PHE A 361 -29.32 -25.04 -5.51
N PHE A 362 -28.65 -25.26 -6.64
CA PHE A 362 -29.14 -26.11 -7.72
C PHE A 362 -28.30 -27.36 -7.88
N VAL A 363 -28.94 -28.50 -8.08
CA VAL A 363 -28.23 -29.72 -8.47
C VAL A 363 -29.15 -30.61 -9.29
N GLU A 364 -28.81 -30.82 -10.57
CA GLU A 364 -29.73 -31.48 -11.51
C GLU A 364 -31.11 -30.77 -11.46
N GLU A 365 -32.20 -31.50 -11.24
CA GLU A 365 -33.57 -30.98 -11.10
C GLU A 365 -33.98 -30.78 -9.63
N LYS A 366 -33.00 -30.58 -8.72
CA LYS A 366 -33.22 -30.50 -7.26
C LYS A 366 -32.74 -29.18 -6.67
N TYR A 367 -33.40 -28.78 -5.59
CA TYR A 367 -33.25 -27.46 -4.99
C TYR A 367 -32.96 -27.54 -3.49
N LEU A 368 -31.90 -26.90 -3.01
CA LEU A 368 -31.68 -26.65 -1.58
C LEU A 368 -31.89 -25.17 -1.29
N ILE A 369 -32.82 -24.85 -0.39
CA ILE A 369 -33.28 -23.48 -0.17
C ILE A 369 -32.88 -23.03 1.23
N LEU A 370 -32.19 -21.90 1.35
CA LEU A 370 -31.86 -21.26 2.63
C LEU A 370 -32.71 -20.01 2.85
N ASP A 371 -33.40 -19.92 3.99
CA ASP A 371 -34.10 -18.71 4.43
C ASP A 371 -33.14 -17.66 4.98
N LYS A 372 -33.05 -16.50 4.32
CA LYS A 372 -32.19 -15.37 4.73
C LYS A 372 -32.66 -14.71 6.02
N ASN A 373 -33.91 -14.92 6.44
CA ASN A 373 -34.44 -14.36 7.68
C ASN A 373 -34.01 -15.16 8.92
N HIS A 374 -33.55 -16.40 8.74
CA HIS A 374 -33.12 -17.22 9.87
C HIS A 374 -31.78 -16.72 10.45
N LYS A 375 -31.68 -16.65 11.78
CA LYS A 375 -30.48 -16.13 12.47
C LYS A 375 -29.18 -16.86 12.11
N ASN A 376 -29.26 -18.16 11.80
CA ASN A 376 -28.11 -19.00 11.45
C ASN A 376 -27.78 -18.99 9.95
N TYR A 377 -28.58 -18.33 9.11
CA TYR A 377 -28.45 -18.33 7.66
C TYR A 377 -27.02 -18.08 7.18
N LEU A 378 -26.38 -17.03 7.71
CA LEU A 378 -25.05 -16.63 7.26
C LEU A 378 -23.99 -17.69 7.57
N LYS A 379 -24.14 -18.38 8.72
CA LYS A 379 -23.24 -19.44 9.15
C LYS A 379 -23.41 -20.66 8.22
N THR A 380 -24.66 -21.08 7.98
CA THR A 380 -25.01 -22.20 7.10
C THR A 380 -24.58 -21.96 5.66
N PHE A 381 -24.88 -20.78 5.09
CA PHE A 381 -24.46 -20.41 3.73
C PHE A 381 -22.94 -20.50 3.56
N LYS A 382 -22.16 -19.92 4.49
CA LYS A 382 -20.69 -19.93 4.41
C LYS A 382 -20.14 -21.36 4.49
N ALA A 383 -20.70 -22.20 5.34
CA ALA A 383 -20.30 -23.60 5.44
C ALA A 383 -20.62 -24.35 4.14
N LEU A 384 -21.82 -24.17 3.59
CA LEU A 384 -22.25 -24.81 2.35
C LEU A 384 -21.37 -24.43 1.16
N ASN A 385 -21.13 -23.13 0.97
CA ASN A 385 -20.32 -22.64 -0.14
C ASN A 385 -18.86 -23.11 -0.04
N ARG A 386 -18.25 -22.99 1.15
CA ARG A 386 -16.86 -23.44 1.37
C ARG A 386 -16.72 -24.95 1.22
N LEU A 387 -17.72 -25.71 1.65
CA LEU A 387 -17.74 -27.15 1.44
C LEU A 387 -17.78 -27.46 -0.05
N ASN A 388 -18.71 -26.85 -0.81
CA ASN A 388 -18.84 -27.07 -2.25
C ASN A 388 -17.55 -26.72 -3.01
N GLU A 389 -16.93 -25.57 -2.72
CA GLU A 389 -15.65 -25.16 -3.30
C GLU A 389 -14.51 -26.13 -2.94
N TYR A 390 -14.42 -26.52 -1.67
CA TYR A 390 -13.38 -27.42 -1.19
C TYR A 390 -13.49 -28.79 -1.84
N VAL A 391 -14.68 -29.38 -1.86
CA VAL A 391 -14.85 -30.72 -2.43
C VAL A 391 -14.72 -30.73 -3.95
N LYS A 392 -15.08 -29.64 -4.62
CA LYS A 392 -14.83 -29.48 -6.05
C LYS A 392 -13.35 -29.42 -6.35
N LYS A 393 -12.60 -28.65 -5.56
CA LYS A 393 -11.16 -28.47 -5.75
C LYS A 393 -10.35 -29.74 -5.43
N GLU A 394 -10.59 -30.35 -4.28
CA GLU A 394 -9.70 -31.42 -3.76
C GLU A 394 -10.14 -32.83 -4.18
N TYR A 395 -11.43 -33.04 -4.49
CA TYR A 395 -11.99 -34.37 -4.79
C TYR A 395 -12.71 -34.47 -6.14
N ASP A 396 -12.71 -33.38 -6.92
CA ASP A 396 -13.51 -33.20 -8.13
C ASP A 396 -14.97 -33.66 -7.93
N LEU A 397 -15.55 -33.21 -6.82
CA LEU A 397 -16.93 -33.48 -6.45
C LEU A 397 -17.72 -32.17 -6.42
N GLU A 398 -18.76 -32.08 -7.23
CA GLU A 398 -19.66 -30.91 -7.26
C GLU A 398 -20.94 -31.26 -6.48
N LEU A 399 -21.22 -30.49 -5.42
CA LEU A 399 -22.46 -30.67 -4.65
C LEU A 399 -23.63 -29.95 -5.34
N PHE A 400 -23.35 -28.80 -5.99
CA PHE A 400 -24.32 -27.95 -6.67
C PHE A 400 -23.74 -27.33 -7.94
N THR A 401 -24.53 -27.28 -9.02
CA THR A 401 -24.12 -26.96 -10.41
C THR A 401 -24.70 -25.63 -10.93
N HIS A 402 -24.34 -25.25 -12.16
CA HIS A 402 -24.79 -24.03 -12.85
C HIS A 402 -26.26 -24.08 -13.34
N TRP A 403 -26.75 -22.88 -13.67
CA TRP A 403 -28.14 -22.41 -13.70
C TRP A 403 -29.11 -23.05 -14.73
N GLN A 404 -30.35 -23.29 -14.29
CA GLN A 404 -31.57 -23.44 -15.12
C GLN A 404 -32.58 -22.32 -14.81
N ASN A 405 -33.32 -21.88 -15.84
CA ASN A 405 -34.11 -20.65 -15.85
C ASN A 405 -35.46 -20.80 -15.11
N GLU A 406 -35.48 -20.63 -13.78
CA GLU A 406 -36.72 -20.64 -12.98
C GLU A 406 -36.87 -19.40 -12.08
N GLU A 407 -38.11 -18.91 -11.92
CA GLU A 407 -38.39 -17.55 -11.41
C GLU A 407 -38.93 -17.49 -9.96
N LYS A 408 -39.41 -18.58 -9.32
CA LYS A 408 -40.11 -18.48 -8.02
C LYS A 408 -39.87 -19.63 -7.03
N VAL A 409 -39.68 -19.28 -5.75
CA VAL A 409 -39.38 -20.23 -4.65
C VAL A 409 -40.54 -21.15 -4.26
N GLY A 410 -41.77 -20.69 -4.43
CA GLY A 410 -42.97 -21.46 -4.09
C GLY A 410 -43.23 -22.66 -5.01
N GLU A 411 -42.59 -22.72 -6.18
CA GLU A 411 -42.89 -23.72 -7.22
C GLU A 411 -41.90 -24.90 -7.25
N TYR A 412 -40.82 -24.86 -6.46
CA TYR A 412 -39.83 -25.94 -6.41
C TYR A 412 -40.40 -27.19 -5.70
N THR A 413 -40.82 -28.19 -6.48
CA THR A 413 -41.40 -29.45 -5.99
C THR A 413 -40.37 -30.49 -5.54
N ASN A 414 -39.11 -30.33 -5.93
CA ASN A 414 -38.06 -31.35 -5.77
C ASN A 414 -36.95 -30.88 -4.81
N ARG A 415 -37.34 -30.54 -3.57
CA ARG A 415 -36.43 -29.99 -2.56
C ARG A 415 -35.53 -31.06 -1.96
N VAL A 416 -34.31 -30.66 -1.58
CA VAL A 416 -33.34 -31.51 -0.88
C VAL A 416 -32.81 -30.83 0.38
N ASP A 417 -32.48 -31.67 1.35
CA ASP A 417 -31.98 -31.32 2.68
C ASP A 417 -30.48 -31.64 2.84
N ILE A 418 -29.98 -31.60 4.09
CA ILE A 418 -28.61 -31.99 4.42
C ILE A 418 -28.33 -33.45 4.07
N SER A 419 -29.33 -34.33 4.13
CA SER A 419 -29.20 -35.75 3.80
C SER A 419 -28.73 -35.96 2.36
N TYR A 420 -29.12 -35.07 1.44
CA TYR A 420 -28.61 -35.09 0.07
C TYR A 420 -27.10 -34.82 0.01
N ILE A 421 -26.62 -33.81 0.75
CA ILE A 421 -25.20 -33.45 0.82
C ILE A 421 -24.41 -34.64 1.39
N MET A 422 -24.91 -35.24 2.47
CA MET A 422 -24.31 -36.42 3.10
C MET A 422 -24.17 -37.57 2.09
N LYS A 423 -25.22 -37.84 1.30
CA LYS A 423 -25.21 -38.88 0.27
C LYS A 423 -24.16 -38.60 -0.82
N LYS A 424 -24.04 -37.34 -1.28
CA LYS A 424 -23.03 -36.95 -2.27
C LYS A 424 -21.61 -37.12 -1.72
N LEU A 425 -21.32 -36.67 -0.51
CA LEU A 425 -20.02 -36.86 0.14
C LEU A 425 -19.67 -38.36 0.28
N ASN A 426 -20.65 -39.19 0.64
CA ASN A 426 -20.47 -40.64 0.76
C ASN A 426 -20.17 -41.34 -0.57
N THR A 427 -20.55 -40.79 -1.72
CA THR A 427 -20.18 -41.39 -3.03
C THR A 427 -18.66 -41.45 -3.24
N LYS A 428 -17.91 -40.59 -2.55
CA LYS A 428 -16.44 -40.55 -2.53
C LYS A 428 -15.86 -41.08 -1.21
N GLY A 429 -16.70 -41.60 -0.31
CA GLY A 429 -16.31 -42.11 1.00
C GLY A 429 -15.80 -41.03 1.98
N LEU A 430 -16.24 -39.77 1.81
CA LEU A 430 -15.69 -38.62 2.53
C LEU A 430 -16.25 -38.43 3.96
N LEU A 431 -17.27 -39.21 4.34
CA LEU A 431 -17.84 -39.26 5.70
C LEU A 431 -17.83 -40.70 6.27
N ASP A 432 -16.97 -41.57 5.74
CA ASP A 432 -16.85 -42.95 6.21
C ASP A 432 -16.16 -42.97 7.58
N LEU A 433 -16.92 -43.32 8.63
CA LEU A 433 -16.44 -43.41 10.02
C LEU A 433 -15.33 -44.45 10.21
N ASN A 434 -15.15 -45.38 9.26
CA ASN A 434 -14.05 -46.36 9.29
C ASN A 434 -12.76 -45.82 8.68
N LYS A 435 -12.78 -44.59 8.15
CA LYS A 435 -11.64 -43.86 7.59
C LYS A 435 -11.41 -42.58 8.38
N GLN A 436 -10.20 -42.06 8.31
CA GLN A 436 -9.93 -40.72 8.81
C GLN A 436 -10.71 -39.71 7.94
N ILE A 437 -11.68 -39.03 8.54
CA ILE A 437 -12.47 -37.99 7.88
C ILE A 437 -11.60 -36.76 7.68
N ASP A 438 -11.76 -36.07 6.54
CA ASP A 438 -11.13 -34.78 6.31
C ASP A 438 -11.69 -33.73 7.29
N GLU A 439 -10.83 -33.17 8.13
CA GLU A 439 -11.20 -32.23 9.19
C GLU A 439 -11.97 -30.99 8.68
N LYS A 440 -11.70 -30.53 7.45
CA LYS A 440 -12.44 -29.39 6.88
C LYS A 440 -13.85 -29.81 6.47
N ILE A 441 -14.00 -31.00 5.87
CA ILE A 441 -15.32 -31.55 5.53
C ILE A 441 -16.14 -31.71 6.81
N GLU A 442 -15.57 -32.33 7.85
CA GLU A 442 -16.24 -32.51 9.14
C GLU A 442 -16.68 -31.17 9.74
N ARG A 443 -15.77 -30.19 9.81
CA ARG A 443 -16.08 -28.86 10.37
C ARG A 443 -17.22 -28.16 9.63
N TYR A 444 -17.20 -28.16 8.29
CA TYR A 444 -18.27 -27.53 7.51
C TYR A 444 -19.58 -28.30 7.62
N PHE A 445 -19.52 -29.63 7.60
CA PHE A 445 -20.72 -30.47 7.70
C PHE A 445 -21.39 -30.35 9.07
N THR A 446 -20.63 -30.32 10.17
CA THR A 446 -21.15 -30.03 11.52
C THR A 446 -21.83 -28.66 11.58
N THR A 447 -21.24 -27.64 10.94
CA THR A 447 -21.86 -26.31 10.86
C THR A 447 -23.17 -26.32 10.06
N LEU A 448 -23.29 -27.19 9.05
CA LEU A 448 -24.54 -27.38 8.31
C LEU A 448 -25.61 -28.02 9.20
N LEU A 449 -25.27 -29.07 9.95
CA LEU A 449 -26.18 -29.75 10.87
C LEU A 449 -26.72 -28.80 11.94
N GLU A 450 -25.88 -27.94 12.54
CA GLU A 450 -26.32 -26.89 13.47
C GLU A 450 -27.26 -25.85 12.84
N GLY A 451 -27.27 -25.77 11.51
CA GLY A 451 -28.03 -24.83 10.71
C GLY A 451 -29.17 -25.48 9.93
N GLU A 452 -29.56 -26.71 10.26
CA GLU A 452 -30.59 -27.47 9.54
C GLU A 452 -31.92 -26.72 9.44
N ASP A 453 -32.32 -26.01 10.51
CA ASP A 453 -33.54 -25.18 10.57
C ASP A 453 -33.55 -24.01 9.58
N VAL A 454 -32.41 -23.69 8.93
CA VAL A 454 -32.33 -22.68 7.86
C VAL A 454 -32.86 -23.24 6.53
N ILE A 455 -32.81 -24.56 6.34
CA ILE A 455 -33.11 -25.23 5.08
C ILE A 455 -34.62 -25.52 5.00
N LEU A 456 -35.26 -25.10 3.91
CA LEU A 456 -36.72 -25.15 3.69
C LEU A 456 -37.21 -26.21 2.71
#